data_AF-A0A935J8B1-F1
#
_entry.id   AF-A0A935J8B1-F1
#
_cell.length_a   1.000
_cell.length_b   1.000
_cell.length_c   1.000
_cell.angle_alpha   90.00
_cell.angle_beta   90.00
_cell.angle_gamma   90.00
#
_symmetry.space_group_name_H-M   'P 1'
#
loop_
_entity.id
_entity.type
_entity.pdbx_description
1 polymer ?
#
loop_
_entity_poly.entity_id
_entity_poly.type
_entity_poly.pdbx_seq_one_letter_code
_entity_poly.pdbx_strand_id
1 'polypeptide(L)'
;MHPEFDNFLRRLELSCWGVITAYNPGRVLREEDNAERQIRLLERIEELGWPHFPACNIADDGLWPVEPGYLLLQVREMAVCHLAAEFDQSACVCGDTGAAPRLVWI
;
A
#
# COMPACT_ATOMS: atom_id res chain seq x y z
N MET A 1 2.80 -7.53 14.16
CA MET A 1 2.75 -8.20 12.86
C MET A 1 1.86 -9.43 12.99
N HIS A 2 0.98 -9.71 12.03
CA HIS A 2 0.18 -10.94 12.04
C HIS A 2 1.09 -12.16 11.78
N PRO A 3 1.12 -13.19 12.65
CA PRO A 3 2.09 -14.28 12.54
C PRO A 3 2.06 -15.04 11.21
N GLU A 4 0.87 -15.23 10.64
CA GLU A 4 0.74 -15.95 9.36
C GLU A 4 1.30 -15.16 8.18
N PHE A 5 1.12 -13.84 8.19
CA PHE A 5 1.68 -12.96 7.16
C PHE A 5 3.21 -12.91 7.27
N ASP A 6 3.72 -12.81 8.49
CA ASP A 6 5.17 -12.84 8.75
C ASP A 6 5.81 -14.16 8.29
N ASN A 7 5.14 -15.29 8.52
CA ASN A 7 5.57 -16.59 8.02
C ASN A 7 5.48 -16.70 6.49
N PHE A 8 4.46 -16.10 5.87
CA PHE A 8 4.36 -15.99 4.42
C PHE A 8 5.55 -15.23 3.83
N LEU A 9 5.91 -14.08 4.40
CA LEU A 9 7.07 -13.30 3.98
C LEU A 9 8.38 -14.08 4.12
N ARG A 10 8.60 -14.75 5.26
CA ARG A 10 9.78 -15.59 5.48
C ARG A 10 9.91 -16.73 4.47
N ARG A 11 8.81 -17.41 4.15
CA ARG A 11 8.80 -18.52 3.18
C ARG A 11 9.16 -18.09 1.76
N LEU A 12 8.88 -16.83 1.42
CA LEU A 12 9.24 -16.21 0.15
C LEU A 12 10.57 -15.46 0.21
N GLU A 13 11.28 -15.53 1.34
CA GLU A 13 12.56 -14.82 1.58
C GLU A 13 12.48 -13.31 1.34
N LEU A 14 11.30 -12.74 1.55
CA LEU A 14 11.06 -11.30 1.41
C LEU A 14 11.53 -10.58 2.67
N SER A 15 12.19 -9.45 2.51
CA SER A 15 12.73 -8.67 3.64
C SER A 15 11.94 -7.40 3.93
N CYS A 16 11.27 -6.84 2.94
CA CYS A 16 10.55 -5.58 3.03
C CYS A 16 9.28 -5.59 2.18
N TRP A 17 8.32 -4.76 2.57
CA TRP A 17 7.04 -4.62 1.90
C TRP A 17 6.43 -3.25 2.21
N GLY A 18 5.44 -2.86 1.41
CA GLY A 18 4.65 -1.67 1.67
C GLY A 18 3.20 -1.82 1.22
N VAL A 19 2.30 -1.03 1.80
CA VAL A 19 0.90 -0.93 1.37
C VAL A 19 0.62 0.50 0.96
N ILE A 20 0.00 0.65 -0.21
CA ILE A 20 -0.33 1.93 -0.83
C ILE A 20 -1.72 1.90 -1.45
N THR A 21 -2.40 3.04 -1.44
CA THR A 21 -3.63 3.30 -2.18
C THR A 21 -3.49 4.63 -2.91
N ALA A 22 -4.31 4.85 -3.95
CA ALA A 22 -4.45 6.16 -4.58
C ALA A 22 -5.75 6.87 -4.19
N TYR A 23 -6.56 6.26 -3.31
CA TYR A 23 -7.82 6.83 -2.84
C TYR A 23 -7.58 8.01 -1.91
N ASN A 24 -8.51 8.97 -1.95
CA ASN A 24 -8.67 10.06 -0.99
C ASN A 24 -7.36 10.79 -0.55
N PRO A 25 -6.53 11.30 -1.49
CA PRO A 25 -5.25 11.95 -1.19
C PRO A 25 -5.41 13.27 -0.42
N GLY A 26 -5.41 13.18 0.91
CA GLY A 26 -5.58 14.31 1.83
C GLY A 26 -6.96 14.97 1.79
N ARG A 27 -7.87 14.48 0.96
CA ARG A 27 -9.26 14.94 0.83
C ARG A 27 -10.12 13.83 0.21
N VAL A 28 -11.41 13.86 0.52
CA VAL A 28 -12.39 12.96 -0.10
C VAL A 28 -12.58 13.34 -1.57
N LEU A 29 -12.47 12.35 -2.45
CA LEU A 29 -12.77 12.49 -3.88
C LEU A 29 -14.09 11.77 -4.22
N ARG A 30 -14.56 11.97 -5.45
CA ARG A 30 -15.64 11.14 -5.99
C ARG A 30 -15.10 9.75 -6.29
N GLU A 31 -15.99 8.77 -6.27
CA GLU A 31 -15.62 7.36 -6.46
C GLU A 31 -14.96 7.13 -7.83
N GLU A 32 -15.45 7.78 -8.88
CA GLU A 32 -14.89 7.64 -10.23
C GLU A 32 -13.46 8.21 -10.31
N ASP A 33 -13.22 9.34 -9.64
CA ASP A 33 -11.89 9.95 -9.58
C ASP A 33 -10.91 9.06 -8.79
N ASN A 34 -11.37 8.44 -7.70
CA ASN A 34 -10.59 7.47 -6.94
C ASN A 34 -10.27 6.23 -7.79
N ALA A 35 -11.26 5.67 -8.50
CA ALA A 35 -11.08 4.52 -9.35
C ALA A 35 -10.07 4.76 -10.48
N GLU A 36 -10.15 5.90 -11.16
CA GLU A 36 -9.17 6.29 -12.20
C GLU A 36 -7.75 6.40 -11.64
N ARG A 37 -7.58 7.02 -10.47
CA ARG A 37 -6.27 7.13 -9.81
C ARG A 37 -5.73 5.76 -9.41
N GLN A 38 -6.58 4.86 -8.93
CA GLN A 38 -6.19 3.51 -8.53
C GLN A 38 -5.76 2.64 -9.72
N ILE A 39 -6.41 2.80 -10.88
CA ILE A 39 -5.98 2.17 -12.12
C ILE A 39 -4.57 2.65 -12.49
N ARG A 40 -4.34 3.98 -12.46
CA ARG A 40 -3.00 4.54 -12.73
C ARG A 40 -1.94 4.06 -11.74
N LEU A 41 -2.30 3.86 -10.48
CA LEU A 41 -1.41 3.29 -9.47
C LEU A 41 -1.00 1.87 -9.84
N LEU A 42 -1.96 1.03 -10.27
CA LEU A 42 -1.66 -0.32 -10.73
C LEU A 42 -0.75 -0.31 -11.96
N GLU A 43 -1.08 0.49 -12.98
CA GLU A 43 -0.26 0.64 -14.18
C GLU A 43 1.18 1.04 -13.79
N ARG A 44 1.32 1.97 -12.85
CA ARG A 44 2.63 2.41 -12.35
C ARG A 44 3.40 1.29 -11.64
N ILE A 45 2.73 0.50 -10.79
CA ILE A 45 3.32 -0.66 -10.10
C ILE A 45 3.79 -1.71 -11.11
N GLU A 46 2.99 -1.98 -12.15
CA GLU A 46 3.30 -2.92 -13.21
C GLU A 46 4.47 -2.44 -14.10
N GLU A 47 4.51 -1.15 -14.45
CA GLU A 47 5.63 -0.51 -15.17
C GLU A 47 6.96 -0.64 -14.41
N LEU A 48 6.91 -0.51 -13.08
CA LEU A 48 8.07 -0.65 -12.20
C LEU A 48 8.47 -2.13 -12.00
N GLY A 49 7.65 -3.08 -12.48
CA GLY A 49 7.89 -4.52 -12.36
C GLY A 49 7.80 -5.04 -10.92
N TRP A 50 7.04 -4.36 -10.06
CA TRP A 50 6.96 -4.72 -8.65
C TRP A 50 5.93 -5.84 -8.40
N PRO A 51 6.32 -6.95 -7.75
CA PRO A 51 5.37 -7.98 -7.35
C PRO A 51 4.38 -7.41 -6.33
N HIS A 52 3.09 -7.65 -6.55
CA HIS A 52 2.04 -7.06 -5.73
C HIS A 52 0.84 -8.00 -5.55
N PHE A 53 0.06 -7.73 -4.50
CA PHE A 53 -1.25 -8.31 -4.27
C PHE A 53 -2.30 -7.21 -4.08
N PRO A 54 -3.56 -7.43 -4.46
CA PRO A 54 -4.65 -6.58 -4.00
C PRO A 54 -4.68 -6.54 -2.47
N ALA A 55 -4.89 -5.34 -1.93
CA ALA A 55 -5.07 -5.08 -0.51
C ALA A 55 -6.29 -4.19 -0.29
N CYS A 56 -6.66 -3.98 0.97
CA CYS A 56 -7.68 -3.00 1.31
C CYS A 56 -7.43 -2.39 2.69
N ASN A 57 -7.83 -1.13 2.85
CA ASN A 57 -7.89 -0.46 4.13
C ASN A 57 -9.31 -0.59 4.68
N ILE A 58 -9.41 -1.08 5.91
CA ILE A 58 -10.67 -1.29 6.61
C ILE A 58 -10.63 -0.42 7.86
N ALA A 59 -11.56 0.53 7.96
CA ALA A 59 -11.71 1.32 9.18
C ALA A 59 -12.15 0.42 10.34
N ASP A 60 -11.63 0.71 11.53
CA ASP A 60 -11.90 -0.03 12.77
C ASP A 60 -13.35 0.14 13.27
N ASP A 61 -14.00 1.23 12.89
CA ASP A 61 -15.40 1.52 13.20
C ASP A 61 -16.42 0.90 12.22
N GLY A 62 -15.96 0.39 11.07
CA GLY A 62 -16.80 -0.15 10.01
C GLY A 62 -17.75 0.86 9.33
N LEU A 63 -17.59 2.16 9.61
CA LEU A 63 -18.44 3.23 9.09
C LEU A 63 -17.94 3.76 7.73
N TRP A 64 -16.66 3.58 7.46
CA TRP A 64 -16.05 3.95 6.19
C TRP A 64 -16.08 2.79 5.20
N PRO A 65 -16.27 3.09 3.89
CA PRO A 65 -16.14 2.07 2.87
C PRO A 65 -14.74 1.47 2.89
N VAL A 66 -14.65 0.20 2.52
CA VAL A 66 -13.37 -0.49 2.33
C VAL A 66 -12.64 0.19 1.17
N GLU A 67 -11.47 0.76 1.44
CA GLU A 67 -10.68 1.42 0.39
C GLU A 67 -9.75 0.40 -0.28
N PRO A 68 -9.78 0.25 -1.62
CA PRO A 68 -8.84 -0.60 -2.34
C PRO A 68 -7.40 -0.11 -2.20
N GLY A 69 -6.45 -1.04 -2.19
CA GLY A 69 -5.02 -0.77 -2.13
C GLY A 69 -4.19 -1.88 -2.76
N TYR A 70 -2.88 -1.74 -2.68
CA TYR A 70 -1.92 -2.75 -3.13
C TYR A 70 -0.88 -3.00 -2.05
N LEU A 71 -0.61 -4.28 -1.80
CA LEU A 71 0.56 -4.75 -1.07
C LEU A 71 1.70 -4.93 -2.08
N LEU A 72 2.80 -4.22 -1.89
CA LEU A 72 4.03 -4.30 -2.67
C LEU A 72 5.04 -5.18 -1.94
N LEU A 73 5.64 -6.14 -2.65
CA LEU A 73 6.62 -7.07 -2.10
C LEU A 73 8.04 -6.73 -2.57
N GLN A 74 9.02 -6.87 -1.68
CA GLN A 74 10.42 -6.58 -1.95
C GLN A 74 10.68 -5.13 -2.40
N VAL A 75 9.80 -4.22 -2.00
CA VAL A 75 9.93 -2.78 -2.27
C VAL A 75 10.37 -2.08 -1.00
N ARG A 76 11.50 -1.36 -1.09
CA ARG A 76 12.06 -0.61 0.04
C ARG A 76 11.18 0.59 0.38
N GLU A 77 11.11 0.93 1.67
CA GLU A 77 10.35 2.05 2.21
C GLU A 77 10.49 3.34 1.39
N MET A 78 11.73 3.74 1.04
CA MET A 78 11.98 4.94 0.22
C MET A 78 11.26 4.91 -1.15
N ALA A 79 11.21 3.75 -1.80
CA ALA A 79 10.53 3.62 -3.10
C ALA A 79 9.01 3.63 -2.93
N VAL A 80 8.49 3.03 -1.86
CA VAL A 80 7.06 3.13 -1.51
C VAL A 80 6.68 4.58 -1.21
N CYS A 81 7.53 5.32 -0.50
CA CYS A 81 7.31 6.74 -0.19
C CYS A 81 7.32 7.61 -1.45
N HIS A 82 8.24 7.37 -2.38
CA HIS A 82 8.24 8.07 -3.66
C HIS A 82 6.95 7.79 -4.45
N LEU A 83 6.50 6.54 -4.52
CA LEU A 83 5.23 6.22 -5.18
C LEU A 83 4.04 6.85 -4.45
N ALA A 84 4.04 6.87 -3.12
CA ALA A 84 3.01 7.54 -2.33
C ALA A 84 2.95 9.06 -2.64
N ALA A 85 4.12 9.70 -2.76
CA ALA A 85 4.22 11.10 -3.18
C ALA A 85 3.70 11.33 -4.61
N GLU A 86 4.01 10.43 -5.56
CA GLU A 86 3.48 10.48 -6.95
C GLU A 86 1.94 10.48 -6.98
N PHE A 87 1.28 9.89 -5.97
CA PHE A 87 -0.17 9.76 -5.84
C PHE A 87 -0.79 10.66 -4.76
N ASP A 88 -0.06 11.68 -4.31
CA ASP A 88 -0.49 12.69 -3.32
C ASP A 88 -0.95 12.09 -1.97
N GLN A 89 -0.45 10.90 -1.63
CA GLN A 89 -0.79 10.24 -0.37
C GLN A 89 -0.07 10.92 0.80
N SER A 90 -0.78 11.14 1.91
CA SER A 90 -0.19 11.73 3.11
C SER A 90 0.71 10.75 3.86
N ALA A 91 0.45 9.45 3.72
CA ALA A 91 1.24 8.40 4.34
C ALA A 91 1.11 7.08 3.57
N CYS A 92 2.05 6.18 3.82
CA CYS A 92 1.95 4.77 3.41
C CYS A 92 2.33 3.87 4.59
N VAL A 93 1.97 2.59 4.51
CA VAL A 93 2.41 1.60 5.51
C VAL A 93 3.62 0.87 4.94
N CYS A 94 4.69 0.80 5.71
CA CYS A 94 5.89 0.05 5.35
C CYS A 94 6.24 -0.94 6.46
N GLY A 95 6.86 -2.05 6.09
CA GLY A 95 7.28 -3.05 7.06
C GLY A 95 8.47 -3.86 6.60
N ASP A 96 9.13 -4.44 7.59
CA ASP A 96 10.22 -5.39 7.41
C ASP A 96 9.77 -6.74 8.00
N THR A 97 10.25 -7.83 7.42
CA THR A 97 9.94 -9.18 7.92
C THR A 97 10.44 -9.34 9.34
N GLY A 98 9.58 -9.83 10.24
CA GLY A 98 9.85 -9.95 11.67
C GLY A 98 9.68 -8.66 12.47
N ALA A 99 9.34 -7.52 11.84
CA ALA A 99 9.14 -6.25 12.51
C ALA A 99 7.66 -5.83 12.54
N ALA A 100 7.32 -4.90 13.43
CA ALA A 100 6.01 -4.26 13.39
C ALA A 100 5.94 -3.30 12.17
N PRO A 101 4.78 -3.23 11.49
CA PRO A 101 4.58 -2.25 10.43
C PRO A 101 4.60 -0.83 10.98
N ARG A 102 4.97 0.12 10.13
CA ARG A 102 5.09 1.53 10.43
C ARG A 102 4.24 2.35 9.47
N LEU A 103 3.56 3.36 9.99
CA LEU A 103 2.99 4.42 9.17
C LEU A 103 4.10 5.44 8.88
N VAL A 104 4.40 5.67 7.61
CA VAL A 104 5.43 6.60 7.15
C VAL A 104 4.75 7.79 6.48
N TRP A 105 5.03 8.98 6.99
CA TRP A 105 4.49 10.24 6.46
C TRP A 105 5.32 10.74 5.27
N ILE A 106 4.64 11.30 4.27
CA ILE A 106 5.23 11.80 3.01
C ILE A 106 5.48 13.31 3.08
#